data_AF-A0A5E4LY15-F1
#
_entry.id   AF-A0A5E4LY15-F1
#
_cell.length_a   1.000
_cell.length_b   1.000
_cell.length_c   1.000
_cell.angle_alpha   90.00
_cell.angle_beta   90.00
_cell.angle_gamma   90.00
#
_symmetry.space_group_name_H-M   'P 1'
#
loop_
_entity.id
_entity.type
_entity.pdbx_description
1 polymer ?
#
loop_
_entity_poly.entity_id
_entity_poly.type
_entity_poly.pdbx_seq_one_letter_code
_entity_poly.pdbx_strand_id
1 'polypeptide(L)'
;MKIDLSTRKTMNENAARYYEESKTQRAKADGVRKAIADTQRRLSELEEKIERRKAELLVQQQRPVKLRREKKWHEKFHHFTTSDGFLVVAGGDAKQNETLVAHHLEPADLFMHAEIHGAPATIIKDGQNAPERSLLEAAQFSASYSSAWKNELAAVDVYAVKPDQVSKTSHGEFVPKGGFMISGERQWFKHTKLGLRLGIGEEGVPFAEPESKNSSPTILLQPGGTKEKGELAKELAKK
;
A
#
# COMPACT_ATOMS: atom_id res chain seq x y z
N MET A 1 64.73 -16.99 -33.42
CA MET A 1 64.96 -16.31 -32.13
C MET A 1 66.44 -15.98 -32.03
N LYS A 2 66.81 -14.71 -31.90
CA LYS A 2 68.21 -14.28 -31.69
C LYS A 2 68.36 -13.93 -30.21
N ILE A 3 69.40 -14.44 -29.55
CA ILE A 3 69.63 -14.27 -28.11
C ILE A 3 70.96 -13.55 -27.93
N ASP A 4 70.99 -12.55 -27.06
CA ASP A 4 72.15 -11.67 -26.88
C ASP A 4 73.05 -12.16 -25.74
N LEU A 5 74.18 -12.77 -26.08
CA LEU A 5 75.08 -13.39 -25.11
C LEU A 5 76.21 -12.43 -24.75
N SER A 6 76.45 -12.23 -23.46
CA SER A 6 77.63 -11.50 -23.02
C SER A 6 78.86 -12.36 -23.21
N THR A 7 79.83 -11.88 -23.99
CA THR A 7 81.12 -12.55 -24.21
C THR A 7 82.01 -12.57 -22.98
N ARG A 8 81.70 -11.77 -21.95
CA ARG A 8 82.41 -11.73 -20.65
C ARG A 8 81.88 -12.75 -19.63
N LYS A 9 80.87 -13.53 -20.00
CA LYS A 9 80.21 -14.50 -19.12
C LYS A 9 80.27 -15.90 -19.73
N THR A 10 80.29 -16.92 -18.88
CA THR A 10 80.23 -18.30 -19.36
C THR A 10 78.85 -18.60 -19.98
N MET A 11 78.79 -19.65 -20.80
CA MET A 11 77.52 -20.11 -21.41
C MET A 11 76.45 -20.36 -20.35
N ASN A 12 76.84 -20.97 -19.22
CA ASN A 12 75.95 -21.24 -18.09
C ASN A 12 75.50 -19.96 -17.38
N GLU A 13 76.38 -18.98 -17.21
CA GLU A 13 76.02 -17.68 -16.61
C GLU A 13 75.04 -16.88 -17.48
N ASN A 14 75.20 -16.93 -18.82
CA ASN A 14 74.25 -16.31 -19.73
C ASN A 14 72.88 -17.02 -19.69
N ALA A 15 72.86 -18.35 -19.66
CA ALA A 15 71.63 -19.13 -19.52
C ALA A 15 70.92 -18.86 -18.19
N ALA A 16 71.67 -18.81 -17.07
CA ALA A 16 71.15 -18.50 -15.75
C ALA A 16 70.55 -17.08 -15.69
N ARG A 17 71.20 -16.09 -16.32
CA ARG A 17 70.66 -14.72 -16.42
C ARG A 17 69.29 -14.70 -17.09
N TYR A 18 69.15 -15.34 -18.25
CA TYR A 18 67.88 -15.38 -18.97
C TYR A 18 66.81 -16.17 -18.24
N TYR A 19 67.19 -17.22 -17.51
CA TYR A 19 66.26 -17.97 -16.66
C TYR A 19 65.72 -17.12 -15.51
N GLU A 20 66.58 -16.40 -14.79
CA GLU A 20 66.18 -15.51 -13.70
C GLU A 20 65.36 -14.30 -14.20
N GLU A 21 65.70 -13.76 -15.37
CA GLU A 21 64.94 -12.69 -15.99
C GLU A 21 63.53 -13.17 -16.38
N SER A 22 63.42 -14.33 -17.02
CA SER A 22 62.13 -14.96 -17.36
C SER A 22 61.28 -15.25 -16.12
N LYS A 23 61.89 -15.77 -15.04
CA LYS A 23 61.22 -16.00 -13.76
C LYS A 23 60.70 -14.69 -13.15
N THR A 24 61.51 -13.63 -13.18
CA THR A 24 61.13 -12.31 -12.67
C THR A 24 60.00 -11.69 -13.49
N GLN A 25 60.07 -11.77 -14.82
CA GLN A 25 59.02 -11.26 -15.72
C GLN A 25 57.70 -12.04 -15.55
N ARG A 26 57.75 -13.37 -15.37
CA ARG A 26 56.57 -14.18 -15.05
C ARG A 26 55.93 -13.77 -13.72
N ALA A 27 56.73 -13.59 -12.66
CA ALA A 27 56.23 -13.12 -11.37
C ALA A 27 55.55 -11.74 -11.47
N LYS A 28 56.12 -10.81 -12.24
CA LYS A 28 55.51 -9.50 -12.53
C LYS A 28 54.19 -9.64 -13.31
N ALA A 29 54.15 -10.48 -14.33
CA ALA A 29 52.95 -10.72 -15.13
C ALA A 29 51.81 -11.33 -14.29
N ASP A 30 52.12 -12.26 -13.38
CA ASP A 30 51.14 -12.83 -12.46
C ASP A 30 50.64 -11.80 -11.44
N GLY A 31 51.51 -10.91 -10.96
CA GLY A 31 51.12 -9.77 -10.13
C GLY A 31 50.12 -8.85 -10.84
N VAL A 32 50.39 -8.51 -12.10
CA VAL A 32 49.49 -7.68 -12.92
C VAL A 32 48.16 -8.37 -13.17
N ARG A 33 48.15 -9.67 -13.48
CA ARG A 33 46.91 -10.45 -13.67
C ARG A 33 46.04 -10.46 -12.43
N LYS A 34 46.63 -10.65 -11.24
CA LYS A 34 45.90 -10.57 -9.97
C LYS A 34 45.33 -9.18 -9.72
N ALA A 35 46.09 -8.12 -9.99
CA ALA A 35 45.61 -6.74 -9.86
C ALA A 35 44.44 -6.43 -10.80
N ILE A 36 44.47 -6.94 -12.04
CA ILE A 36 43.35 -6.79 -13.00
C ILE A 36 42.11 -7.51 -12.48
N ALA A 37 42.24 -8.76 -12.01
CA ALA A 37 41.11 -9.53 -11.49
C ALA A 37 40.47 -8.86 -10.26
N ASP A 38 41.28 -8.36 -9.33
CA ASP A 38 40.81 -7.62 -8.15
C ASP A 38 40.10 -6.31 -8.54
N THR A 39 40.63 -5.59 -9.54
CA THR A 39 40.01 -4.37 -10.06
C THR A 39 38.67 -4.65 -10.73
N GLN A 40 38.57 -5.71 -11.55
CA GLN A 40 37.33 -6.11 -12.20
C GLN A 40 36.25 -6.50 -11.18
N ARG A 41 36.62 -7.22 -10.11
CA ARG A 41 35.70 -7.57 -9.02
C ARG A 41 35.18 -6.34 -8.30
N ARG A 42 36.06 -5.38 -7.96
CA ARG A 42 35.64 -4.13 -7.32
C ARG A 42 34.73 -3.32 -8.22
N LEU A 43 34.96 -3.33 -9.53
CA LEU A 43 34.12 -2.64 -10.50
C LEU A 43 32.69 -3.20 -10.49
N SER A 44 32.54 -4.53 -10.55
CA SER A 44 31.21 -5.15 -10.51
C SER A 44 30.47 -4.90 -9.19
N GLU A 45 31.17 -4.96 -8.06
CA GLU A 45 30.60 -4.65 -6.74
C GLU A 45 30.13 -3.18 -6.64
N LEU A 46 30.86 -2.24 -7.26
CA LEU A 46 30.48 -0.83 -7.33
C LEU A 46 29.30 -0.59 -8.26
N GLU A 47 29.27 -1.26 -9.41
CA GLU A 47 28.15 -1.18 -10.37
C GLU A 47 26.85 -1.66 -9.75
N GLU A 48 26.84 -2.82 -9.08
CA GLU A 48 25.67 -3.31 -8.34
C GLU A 48 25.21 -2.32 -7.25
N LYS A 49 26.16 -1.70 -6.54
CA LYS A 49 25.86 -0.71 -5.51
C LYS A 49 25.26 0.57 -6.10
N ILE A 50 25.74 1.00 -7.27
CA ILE A 50 25.19 2.15 -8.00
C ILE A 50 23.77 1.85 -8.44
N GLU A 51 23.51 0.69 -9.04
CA GLU A 51 22.17 0.31 -9.49
C GLU A 51 21.19 0.18 -8.33
N ARG A 52 21.60 -0.43 -7.22
CA ARG A 52 20.79 -0.46 -5.99
C ARG A 52 20.45 0.94 -5.50
N ARG A 53 21.44 1.85 -5.48
CA ARG A 53 21.24 3.23 -5.02
C ARG A 53 20.37 4.05 -5.97
N LYS A 54 20.49 3.84 -7.29
CA LYS A 54 19.58 4.45 -8.28
C LYS A 54 18.15 3.98 -8.06
N ALA A 55 17.94 2.67 -7.85
CA ALA A 55 16.62 2.13 -7.56
C ALA A 55 16.02 2.72 -6.26
N GLU A 56 16.82 2.84 -5.20
CA GLU A 56 16.41 3.52 -3.96
C GLU A 56 16.06 4.99 -4.17
N LEU A 57 16.85 5.73 -4.96
CA LEU A 57 16.61 7.14 -5.28
C LEU A 57 15.36 7.34 -6.13
N LEU A 58 15.08 6.45 -7.09
CA LEU A 58 13.83 6.44 -7.87
C LEU A 58 12.60 6.30 -6.95
N VAL A 59 12.66 5.38 -5.98
CA VAL A 59 11.61 5.23 -4.95
C VAL A 59 11.48 6.48 -4.08
N GLN A 60 12.58 7.17 -3.81
CA GLN A 60 12.60 8.39 -2.99
C GLN A 60 12.05 9.61 -3.74
N GLN A 61 12.37 9.76 -5.03
CA GLN A 61 11.89 10.86 -5.88
C GLN A 61 10.39 10.73 -6.23
N GLN A 62 9.85 9.51 -6.22
CA GLN A 62 8.41 9.26 -6.35
C GLN A 62 7.62 9.53 -5.06
N ARG A 63 8.28 9.89 -3.94
CA ARG A 63 7.55 10.39 -2.77
C ARG A 63 7.06 11.79 -3.11
N PRO A 64 5.74 12.03 -3.19
CA PRO A 64 5.25 13.38 -3.44
C PRO A 64 5.84 14.32 -2.39
N VAL A 65 6.39 15.44 -2.86
CA VAL A 65 6.79 16.55 -2.01
C VAL A 65 5.57 16.86 -1.16
N LYS A 66 5.63 16.58 0.14
CA LYS A 66 4.54 16.82 1.08
C LYS A 66 4.34 18.34 1.15
N LEU A 67 3.56 18.90 0.23
CA LEU A 67 2.85 20.14 0.47
C LEU A 67 2.15 19.95 1.81
N ARG A 68 2.49 20.79 2.76
CA ARG A 68 2.06 20.68 4.16
C ARG A 68 0.60 21.14 4.23
N ARG A 69 -0.29 20.39 3.57
CA ARG A 69 -1.72 20.61 3.57
C ARG A 69 -2.25 20.31 4.97
N GLU A 70 -3.15 21.15 5.44
CA GLU A 70 -3.89 20.87 6.67
C GLU A 70 -4.71 19.61 6.46
N LYS A 71 -4.34 18.55 7.18
CA LYS A 71 -5.05 17.27 7.10
C LYS A 71 -6.46 17.46 7.61
N LYS A 72 -7.45 17.09 6.80
CA LYS A 72 -8.84 17.08 7.24
C LYS A 72 -9.01 16.01 8.32
N TRP A 73 -9.91 16.25 9.26
CA TRP A 73 -10.12 15.35 10.42
C TRP A 73 -10.47 13.91 10.01
N HIS A 74 -11.12 13.72 8.85
CA HIS A 74 -11.56 12.43 8.34
C HIS A 74 -10.45 11.60 7.68
N GLU A 75 -9.30 12.21 7.33
CA GLU A 75 -8.19 11.53 6.65
C GLU A 75 -7.53 10.44 7.51
N LYS A 76 -7.79 10.44 8.83
CA LYS A 76 -7.35 9.37 9.75
C LYS A 76 -8.23 8.11 9.70
N PHE A 77 -9.39 8.18 9.03
CA PHE A 77 -10.37 7.11 8.88
C PHE A 77 -10.43 6.64 7.42
N HIS A 78 -11.06 5.49 7.17
CA HIS A 78 -11.49 5.15 5.82
C HIS A 78 -12.55 6.15 5.39
N HIS A 79 -12.37 6.79 4.25
CA HIS A 79 -13.31 7.80 3.80
C HIS A 79 -13.35 7.87 2.28
N PHE A 80 -14.48 8.31 1.77
CA PHE A 80 -14.65 8.71 0.39
C PHE A 80 -15.77 9.74 0.27
N THR A 81 -15.87 10.39 -0.88
CA THR A 81 -17.02 11.25 -1.20
C THR A 81 -17.89 10.54 -2.21
N THR A 82 -19.20 10.48 -1.99
CA THR A 82 -20.15 9.84 -2.93
C THR A 82 -20.21 10.59 -4.25
N SER A 83 -20.87 9.99 -5.24
CA SER A 83 -21.13 10.64 -6.54
C SER A 83 -21.87 11.98 -6.40
N ASP A 84 -22.71 12.12 -5.37
CA ASP A 84 -23.52 13.32 -5.14
C ASP A 84 -22.85 14.31 -4.17
N GLY A 85 -21.60 14.06 -3.76
CA GLY A 85 -20.83 15.01 -2.94
C GLY A 85 -20.92 14.80 -1.43
N PHE A 86 -21.54 13.72 -0.95
CA PHE A 86 -21.66 13.44 0.49
C PHE A 86 -20.41 12.76 1.01
N LEU A 87 -19.89 13.21 2.15
CA LEU A 87 -18.73 12.60 2.80
C LEU A 87 -19.15 11.34 3.55
N VAL A 88 -18.52 10.21 3.25
CA VAL A 88 -18.68 8.95 3.98
C VAL A 88 -17.39 8.65 4.73
N VAL A 89 -17.51 8.31 6.00
CA VAL A 89 -16.38 8.02 6.90
C VAL A 89 -16.64 6.73 7.65
N ALA A 90 -15.67 5.83 7.71
CA ALA A 90 -15.75 4.54 8.38
C ALA A 90 -14.51 4.30 9.26
N GLY A 91 -14.72 3.80 10.48
CA GLY A 91 -13.62 3.46 11.38
C GLY A 91 -12.89 2.19 10.93
N GLY A 92 -11.56 2.19 10.99
CA GLY A 92 -10.73 1.03 10.62
C GLY A 92 -10.55 0.00 11.75
N ASP A 93 -10.85 0.39 13.00
CA ASP A 93 -10.78 -0.49 14.16
C ASP A 93 -11.82 -0.09 15.23
N ALA A 94 -11.95 -0.92 16.27
CA ALA A 94 -12.91 -0.68 17.35
C ALA A 94 -12.73 0.65 18.07
N LYS A 95 -11.49 1.15 18.22
CA LYS A 95 -11.21 2.44 18.87
C LYS A 95 -11.58 3.60 17.96
N GLN A 96 -11.28 3.49 16.67
CA GLN A 96 -11.69 4.45 15.64
C GLN A 96 -13.21 4.51 15.51
N ASN A 97 -13.90 3.37 15.51
CA ASN A 97 -15.36 3.30 15.50
C ASN A 97 -15.97 4.09 16.65
N GLU A 98 -15.51 3.86 17.88
CA GLU A 98 -15.98 4.59 19.06
C GLU A 98 -15.67 6.09 18.97
N THR A 99 -14.47 6.45 18.50
CA THR A 99 -14.08 7.85 18.34
C THR A 99 -14.95 8.55 17.30
N LEU A 100 -15.23 7.87 16.19
CA LEU A 100 -16.01 8.38 15.07
C LEU A 100 -17.45 8.63 15.51
N VAL A 101 -18.10 7.66 16.14
CA VAL A 101 -19.47 7.81 16.64
C VAL A 101 -19.56 8.86 17.74
N ALA A 102 -18.62 8.88 18.69
CA ALA A 102 -18.69 9.80 19.82
C ALA A 102 -18.43 11.28 19.47
N HIS A 103 -17.61 11.57 18.45
CA HIS A 103 -17.18 12.94 18.15
C HIS A 103 -17.65 13.48 16.80
N HIS A 104 -18.14 12.63 15.90
CA HIS A 104 -18.39 13.02 14.52
C HIS A 104 -19.76 12.58 13.97
N LEU A 105 -20.57 11.86 14.75
CA LEU A 105 -21.97 11.55 14.43
C LEU A 105 -22.86 12.71 14.86
N GLU A 106 -23.41 13.44 13.88
CA GLU A 106 -24.24 14.63 14.08
C GLU A 106 -25.70 14.34 13.71
N PRO A 107 -26.67 15.12 14.22
CA PRO A 107 -28.10 14.85 14.06
C PRO A 107 -28.64 14.70 12.62
N ALA A 108 -27.97 15.29 11.62
CA ALA A 108 -28.37 15.19 10.21
C ALA A 108 -27.74 13.99 9.46
N ASP A 109 -26.80 13.30 10.11
CA ASP A 109 -26.09 12.17 9.50
C ASP A 109 -26.97 10.90 9.48
N LEU A 110 -26.48 9.87 8.77
CA LEU A 110 -26.92 8.50 8.97
C LEU A 110 -25.74 7.62 9.40
N PHE A 111 -26.01 6.74 10.36
CA PHE A 111 -25.11 5.68 10.77
C PHE A 111 -25.44 4.41 9.97
N MET A 112 -24.42 3.77 9.41
CA MET A 112 -24.51 2.52 8.67
C MET A 112 -23.57 1.46 9.25
N HIS A 113 -24.04 0.21 9.22
CA HIS A 113 -23.26 -0.94 9.66
C HIS A 113 -23.73 -2.21 8.93
N ALA A 114 -22.78 -3.02 8.47
CA ALA A 114 -23.09 -4.31 7.86
C ALA A 114 -23.58 -5.31 8.91
N GLU A 115 -24.52 -6.19 8.57
CA GLU A 115 -25.04 -7.25 9.45
C GLU A 115 -24.05 -8.42 9.53
N ILE A 116 -22.83 -8.11 9.98
CA ILE A 116 -21.76 -9.07 10.20
C ILE A 116 -20.77 -8.54 11.25
N HIS A 117 -20.11 -9.45 11.96
CA HIS A 117 -19.07 -9.08 12.90
C HIS A 117 -17.90 -8.36 12.22
N GLY A 118 -17.25 -7.45 12.95
CA GLY A 118 -16.09 -6.72 12.44
C GLY A 118 -16.41 -5.77 11.28
N ALA A 119 -17.68 -5.41 11.08
CA ALA A 119 -18.04 -4.31 10.21
C ALA A 119 -17.65 -2.96 10.84
N PRO A 120 -17.27 -1.97 10.01
CA PRO A 120 -16.92 -0.66 10.51
C PRO A 120 -18.17 0.14 10.88
N ALA A 121 -18.05 0.97 11.92
CA ALA A 121 -19.01 2.05 12.13
C ALA A 121 -18.85 3.04 10.98
N THR A 122 -19.87 3.17 10.14
CA THR A 122 -19.84 4.01 8.94
C THR A 122 -20.82 5.16 9.12
N ILE A 123 -20.43 6.38 8.79
CA ILE A 123 -21.26 7.59 8.87
C ILE A 123 -21.27 8.23 7.50
N ILE A 124 -22.45 8.51 6.98
CA ILE A 124 -22.63 9.42 5.85
C ILE A 124 -23.06 10.79 6.40
N LYS A 125 -22.22 11.80 6.17
CA LYS A 125 -22.45 13.16 6.64
C LYS A 125 -23.62 13.77 5.88
N ASP A 126 -24.55 14.41 6.60
CA ASP A 126 -25.83 14.89 6.04
C ASP A 126 -26.64 13.77 5.32
N GLY A 127 -26.45 12.53 5.75
CA GLY A 127 -27.00 11.34 5.11
C GLY A 127 -28.52 11.28 5.04
N GLN A 128 -29.23 11.95 5.95
CA GLN A 128 -30.69 11.99 5.92
C GLN A 128 -31.23 12.73 4.70
N ASN A 129 -30.42 13.61 4.09
CA ASN A 129 -30.73 14.32 2.87
C ASN A 129 -30.06 13.69 1.63
N ALA A 130 -29.32 12.60 1.80
CA ALA A 130 -28.59 11.96 0.71
C ALA A 130 -29.54 11.16 -0.19
N PRO A 131 -29.35 11.21 -1.53
CA PRO A 131 -30.13 10.42 -2.45
C PRO A 131 -29.80 8.92 -2.31
N GLU A 132 -30.71 8.06 -2.75
CA GLU A 132 -30.58 6.60 -2.64
C GLU A 132 -29.25 6.07 -3.22
N ARG A 133 -28.78 6.66 -4.32
CA ARG A 133 -27.47 6.32 -4.91
C ARG A 133 -26.33 6.48 -3.91
N SER A 134 -26.25 7.62 -3.23
CA SER A 134 -25.24 7.88 -2.21
C SER A 134 -25.36 6.93 -1.02
N LEU A 135 -26.58 6.54 -0.65
CA LEU A 135 -26.81 5.54 0.40
C LEU A 135 -26.33 4.15 -0.03
N LEU A 136 -26.56 3.75 -1.27
CA LEU A 136 -26.07 2.48 -1.83
C LEU A 136 -24.54 2.43 -1.91
N GLU A 137 -23.91 3.53 -2.32
CA GLU A 137 -22.45 3.67 -2.32
C GLU A 137 -21.87 3.53 -0.90
N ALA A 138 -22.46 4.22 0.08
CA ALA A 138 -22.05 4.14 1.48
C ALA A 138 -22.29 2.73 2.07
N ALA A 139 -23.39 2.07 1.71
CA ALA A 139 -23.69 0.71 2.13
C ALA A 139 -22.64 -0.27 1.58
N GLN A 140 -22.32 -0.19 0.29
CA GLN A 140 -21.28 -1.03 -0.32
C GLN A 140 -19.91 -0.79 0.32
N PHE A 141 -19.59 0.46 0.67
CA PHE A 141 -18.36 0.78 1.37
C PHE A 141 -18.30 0.10 2.75
N SER A 142 -19.38 0.21 3.56
CA SER A 142 -19.48 -0.45 4.87
C SER A 142 -19.36 -1.98 4.75
N ALA A 143 -20.05 -2.58 3.78
CA ALA A 143 -19.98 -4.01 3.48
C ALA A 143 -18.56 -4.45 3.12
N SER A 144 -17.88 -3.70 2.25
CA SER A 144 -16.56 -4.07 1.72
C SER A 144 -15.43 -3.98 2.74
N TYR A 145 -15.55 -3.09 3.73
CA TYR A 145 -14.58 -2.97 4.83
C TYR A 145 -14.88 -3.91 6.02
N SER A 146 -15.94 -4.70 5.94
CA SER A 146 -16.31 -5.64 7.00
C SER A 146 -15.53 -6.97 6.92
N SER A 147 -15.75 -7.85 7.91
CA SER A 147 -15.17 -9.20 7.86
C SER A 147 -15.68 -10.05 6.68
N ALA A 148 -16.77 -9.65 6.02
CA ALA A 148 -17.29 -10.32 4.83
C ALA A 148 -16.22 -10.41 3.72
N TRP A 149 -15.32 -9.42 3.63
CA TRP A 149 -14.22 -9.45 2.67
C TRP A 149 -13.23 -10.59 2.93
N LYS A 150 -12.86 -10.78 4.20
CA LYS A 150 -11.92 -11.84 4.62
C LYS A 150 -12.55 -13.22 4.52
N ASN A 151 -13.87 -13.29 4.70
CA ASN A 151 -14.65 -14.51 4.58
C ASN A 151 -15.07 -14.82 3.14
N GLU A 152 -14.57 -14.07 2.15
CA GLU A 152 -14.84 -14.25 0.72
C GLU A 152 -16.35 -14.26 0.37
N LEU A 153 -17.16 -13.53 1.14
CA LEU A 153 -18.58 -13.40 0.88
C LEU A 153 -18.80 -12.44 -0.29
N ALA A 154 -19.68 -12.82 -1.23
CA ALA A 154 -20.02 -11.98 -2.37
C ALA A 154 -20.86 -10.74 -1.98
N ALA A 155 -21.70 -10.88 -0.95
CA ALA A 155 -22.61 -9.83 -0.48
C ALA A 155 -22.93 -9.99 1.01
N VAL A 156 -23.33 -8.89 1.64
CA VAL A 156 -23.85 -8.85 3.01
C VAL A 156 -24.98 -7.83 3.10
N ASP A 157 -25.89 -8.00 4.05
CA ASP A 157 -26.90 -6.99 4.31
C ASP A 157 -26.30 -5.82 5.10
N VAL A 158 -26.75 -4.60 4.81
CA VAL A 158 -26.35 -3.40 5.54
C VAL A 158 -27.60 -2.70 6.02
N TYR A 159 -27.55 -2.10 7.22
CA TYR A 159 -28.62 -1.26 7.69
C TYR A 159 -28.14 0.17 7.95
N ALA A 160 -29.04 1.13 7.79
CA ALA A 160 -28.87 2.50 8.20
C ALA A 160 -29.88 2.87 9.30
N VAL A 161 -29.44 3.71 10.23
CA VAL A 161 -30.26 4.29 11.29
C VAL A 161 -29.85 5.74 11.56
N LYS A 162 -30.75 6.48 12.20
CA LYS A 162 -30.49 7.84 12.64
C LYS A 162 -29.60 7.88 13.89
N PRO A 163 -28.93 9.02 14.17
CA PRO A 163 -28.04 9.17 15.32
C PRO A 163 -28.68 8.87 16.68
N ASP A 164 -29.94 9.25 16.87
CA ASP A 164 -30.72 9.04 18.10
C ASP A 164 -31.01 7.56 18.38
N GLN A 165 -30.87 6.71 17.37
CA GLN A 165 -31.04 5.26 17.47
C GLN A 165 -29.75 4.52 17.87
N VAL A 166 -28.62 5.22 17.95
CA VAL A 166 -27.30 4.63 18.22
C VAL A 166 -26.90 4.91 19.67
N SER A 167 -26.78 3.85 20.47
CA SER A 167 -26.35 3.95 21.87
C SER A 167 -25.14 3.05 22.15
N LYS A 168 -24.29 3.46 23.08
CA LYS A 168 -23.22 2.61 23.65
C LYS A 168 -23.63 1.92 24.95
N THR A 169 -24.71 2.40 25.58
CA THR A 169 -25.18 1.89 26.87
C THR A 169 -26.31 0.91 26.61
N SER A 170 -26.14 -0.33 27.10
CA SER A 170 -27.19 -1.34 27.15
C SER A 170 -27.80 -1.38 28.55
N HIS A 171 -29.11 -1.63 28.64
CA HIS A 171 -29.81 -1.85 29.90
C HIS A 171 -29.49 -3.25 30.47
N GLY A 172 -28.23 -3.48 30.88
CA GLY A 172 -27.80 -4.67 31.62
C GLY A 172 -26.87 -5.64 30.87
N GLU A 173 -26.63 -5.47 29.57
CA GLU A 173 -25.68 -6.31 28.81
C GLU A 173 -24.35 -5.61 28.50
N PHE A 174 -23.27 -6.38 28.41
CA PHE A 174 -21.96 -5.86 28.03
C PHE A 174 -21.91 -5.60 26.52
N VAL A 175 -21.76 -4.33 26.12
CA VAL A 175 -21.47 -3.98 24.72
C VAL A 175 -19.97 -4.10 24.50
N PRO A 176 -19.50 -4.97 23.59
CA PRO A 176 -18.08 -5.12 23.30
C PRO A 176 -17.51 -3.84 22.71
N LYS A 177 -16.20 -3.65 22.85
CA LYS A 177 -15.49 -2.48 22.32
C LYS A 177 -15.73 -2.34 20.81
N GLY A 178 -16.15 -1.16 20.38
CA GLY A 178 -16.54 -0.87 18.99
C GLY A 178 -17.92 -1.35 18.56
N GLY A 179 -18.70 -1.96 19.47
CA GLY A 179 -20.10 -2.31 19.27
C GLY A 179 -21.04 -1.17 19.66
N PHE A 180 -22.22 -1.16 19.05
CA PHE A 180 -23.28 -0.18 19.32
C PHE A 180 -24.62 -0.89 19.41
N MET A 181 -25.45 -0.46 20.36
CA MET A 181 -26.84 -0.84 20.45
C MET A 181 -27.66 0.01 19.50
N ILE A 182 -28.49 -0.64 18.69
CA ILE A 182 -29.36 0.00 17.71
C ILE A 182 -30.81 -0.23 18.09
N SER A 183 -31.54 0.85 18.36
CA SER A 183 -32.96 0.84 18.70
C SER A 183 -33.83 1.35 17.53
N GLY A 184 -35.12 1.01 17.54
CA GLY A 184 -36.07 1.50 16.53
C GLY A 184 -35.96 0.82 15.15
N GLU A 185 -36.55 1.47 14.15
CA GLU A 185 -36.65 0.95 12.78
C GLU A 185 -35.33 1.09 12.02
N ARG A 186 -35.01 0.09 11.19
CA ARG A 186 -33.79 0.06 10.38
C ARG A 186 -34.15 0.15 8.91
N GLN A 187 -33.49 1.05 8.18
CA GLN A 187 -33.51 1.03 6.73
C GLN A 187 -32.52 -0.02 6.23
N TRP A 188 -32.98 -0.97 5.42
CA TRP A 188 -32.16 -2.10 4.97
C TRP A 188 -31.70 -1.96 3.51
N PHE A 189 -30.44 -2.29 3.29
CA PHE A 189 -29.80 -2.46 1.98
C PHE A 189 -29.42 -3.93 1.84
N LYS A 190 -30.36 -4.70 1.29
CA LYS A 190 -30.26 -6.15 1.20
C LYS A 190 -29.34 -6.56 0.04
N HIS A 191 -28.59 -7.65 0.24
CA HIS A 191 -27.69 -8.21 -0.76
C HIS A 191 -26.67 -7.17 -1.29
N THR A 192 -26.09 -6.38 -0.39
CA THR A 192 -25.09 -5.37 -0.76
C THR A 192 -23.80 -6.07 -1.17
N LYS A 193 -23.48 -6.02 -2.46
CA LYS A 193 -22.27 -6.64 -3.02
C LYS A 193 -21.02 -5.96 -2.50
N LEU A 194 -19.99 -6.75 -2.21
CA LEU A 194 -18.67 -6.24 -1.86
C LEU A 194 -17.90 -5.84 -3.12
N GLY A 195 -17.17 -4.73 -3.06
CA GLY A 195 -16.36 -4.26 -4.17
C GLY A 195 -15.76 -2.89 -3.89
N LEU A 196 -14.46 -2.76 -4.12
CA LEU A 196 -13.72 -1.50 -3.95
C LEU A 196 -12.94 -1.17 -5.22
N ARG A 197 -12.78 0.12 -5.47
CA ARG A 197 -11.91 0.67 -6.51
C ARG A 197 -10.77 1.42 -5.85
N LEU A 198 -9.53 1.04 -6.19
CA LEU A 198 -8.31 1.69 -5.70
C LEU A 198 -7.67 2.61 -6.73
N GLY A 199 -7.46 3.87 -6.35
CA GLY A 199 -6.88 4.89 -7.21
C GLY A 199 -5.85 5.75 -6.48
N ILE A 200 -5.18 6.60 -7.25
CA ILE A 200 -4.30 7.65 -6.73
C ILE A 200 -4.98 8.98 -7.05
N GLY A 201 -5.25 9.76 -6.00
CA GLY A 201 -5.86 11.08 -6.09
C GLY A 201 -4.81 12.17 -6.29
N GLU A 202 -5.25 13.42 -6.15
CA GLU A 202 -4.36 14.58 -6.17
C GLU A 202 -3.20 14.41 -5.17
N GLU A 203 -2.02 14.93 -5.53
CA GLU A 203 -0.80 14.85 -4.71
C GLU A 203 -0.29 13.42 -4.42
N GLY A 204 -0.75 12.41 -5.17
CA GLY A 204 -0.28 11.04 -4.99
C GLY A 204 -0.91 10.31 -3.81
N VAL A 205 -2.02 10.81 -3.27
CA VAL A 205 -2.69 10.20 -2.11
C VAL A 205 -3.55 9.01 -2.58
N PRO A 206 -3.30 7.78 -2.10
CA PRO A 206 -4.12 6.64 -2.46
C PRO A 206 -5.52 6.77 -1.84
N PHE A 207 -6.55 6.47 -2.61
CA PHE A 207 -7.93 6.42 -2.16
C PHE A 207 -8.61 5.09 -2.52
N ALA A 208 -9.66 4.78 -1.79
CA ALA A 208 -10.50 3.61 -2.00
C ALA A 208 -11.97 4.04 -2.01
N GLU A 209 -12.70 3.64 -3.04
CA GLU A 209 -14.11 3.99 -3.25
C GLU A 209 -14.94 2.73 -3.48
N PRO A 210 -16.25 2.73 -3.18
CA PRO A 210 -17.11 1.60 -3.53
C PRO A 210 -17.18 1.43 -5.05
N GLU A 211 -17.25 0.19 -5.52
CA GLU A 211 -17.34 -0.15 -6.95
C GLU A 211 -18.49 0.60 -7.66
N SER A 212 -19.62 0.76 -6.98
CA SER A 212 -20.85 1.41 -7.44
C SER A 212 -20.69 2.89 -7.79
N LYS A 213 -19.71 3.60 -7.20
CA LYS A 213 -19.43 5.01 -7.56
C LYS A 213 -18.97 5.13 -9.01
N ASN A 214 -18.31 4.09 -9.55
CA ASN A 214 -17.85 4.01 -10.94
C ASN A 214 -17.06 5.25 -11.41
N SER A 215 -16.19 5.80 -10.56
CA SER A 215 -15.17 6.77 -10.96
C SER A 215 -14.25 6.17 -12.05
N SER A 216 -13.69 7.03 -12.92
CA SER A 216 -12.86 6.71 -14.12
C SER A 216 -11.72 5.68 -13.84
N PRO A 217 -10.98 5.13 -14.83
CA PRO A 217 -10.44 3.77 -14.75
C PRO A 217 -9.51 3.53 -13.55
N THR A 218 -10.08 2.89 -12.53
CA THR A 218 -9.51 2.60 -11.22
C THR A 218 -9.39 1.08 -11.06
N ILE A 219 -8.41 0.58 -10.29
CA ILE A 219 -8.22 -0.88 -10.14
C ILE A 219 -9.37 -1.45 -9.32
N LEU A 220 -10.13 -2.38 -9.91
CA LEU A 220 -11.22 -3.07 -9.24
C LEU A 220 -10.68 -4.19 -8.35
N LEU A 221 -11.13 -4.17 -7.09
CA LEU A 221 -10.93 -5.22 -6.11
C LEU A 221 -12.26 -5.86 -5.76
N GLN A 222 -12.27 -7.19 -5.71
CA GLN A 222 -13.39 -8.01 -5.27
C GLN A 222 -12.89 -9.07 -4.29
N PRO A 223 -13.76 -9.57 -3.38
CA PRO A 223 -13.42 -10.69 -2.51
C PRO A 223 -12.95 -11.91 -3.31
N GLY A 224 -11.95 -12.65 -2.82
CA GLY A 224 -11.37 -13.80 -3.51
C GLY A 224 -10.46 -13.46 -4.70
N GLY A 225 -10.12 -12.19 -4.91
CA GLY A 225 -9.19 -11.76 -5.97
C GLY A 225 -7.78 -12.33 -5.79
N THR A 226 -7.16 -12.76 -6.89
CA THR A 226 -5.85 -13.44 -6.93
C THR A 226 -4.64 -12.50 -6.96
N LYS A 227 -4.84 -11.18 -7.08
CA LYS A 227 -3.74 -10.22 -7.22
C LYS A 227 -3.02 -10.00 -5.89
N GLU A 228 -1.71 -10.24 -5.87
CA GLU A 228 -0.88 -9.97 -4.70
C GLU A 228 -0.74 -8.46 -4.43
N LYS A 229 -0.62 -8.07 -3.16
CA LYS A 229 -0.45 -6.67 -2.73
C LYS A 229 0.67 -5.93 -3.47
N GLY A 230 1.78 -6.63 -3.77
CA GLY A 230 2.92 -6.06 -4.47
C GLY A 230 2.65 -5.79 -5.96
N GLU A 231 1.78 -6.58 -6.59
CA GLU A 231 1.36 -6.37 -7.97
C GLU A 231 0.40 -5.19 -8.08
N LEU A 232 -0.56 -5.10 -7.15
CA LEU A 232 -1.49 -3.96 -7.03
C LEU A 232 -0.75 -2.64 -6.82
N ALA A 233 0.27 -2.62 -5.96
CA ALA A 233 1.09 -1.42 -5.73
C ALA A 233 1.86 -0.99 -7.00
N LYS A 234 2.38 -1.95 -7.77
CA LYS A 234 3.06 -1.68 -9.05
C LYS A 234 2.08 -1.17 -10.12
N GLU A 235 0.86 -1.71 -10.15
CA GLU A 235 -0.18 -1.29 -11.09
C GLU A 235 -0.67 0.13 -10.77
N LEU A 236 -0.83 0.45 -9.48
CA LEU A 236 -1.11 1.82 -9.01
C LEU A 236 0.01 2.79 -9.37
N ALA A 237 1.28 2.41 -9.16
CA ALA A 237 2.42 3.30 -9.43
C ALA A 237 2.72 3.54 -10.92
N LYS A 238 2.14 2.72 -11.82
CA LYS A 238 2.30 2.88 -13.28
C LYS A 238 1.27 3.83 -13.89
N LYS A 239 0.21 4.18 -13.16
CA LYS A 239 -0.84 5.11 -13.58
C LYS A 239 -0.55 6.50 -13.02
#